data_AF-A0A3G3K4H6-F1
#
_entry.id   AF-A0A3G3K4H6-F1
#
_cell.length_a   1.000
_cell.length_b   1.000
_cell.length_c   1.000
_cell.angle_alpha   90.00
_cell.angle_beta   90.00
_cell.angle_gamma   90.00
#
_symmetry.space_group_name_H-M   'P 1'
#
loop_
_entity.id
_entity.type
_entity.pdbx_description
1 polymer ?
#
loop_
_entity_poly.entity_id
_entity_poly.type
_entity_poly.pdbx_seq_one_letter_code
_entity_poly.pdbx_strand_id
1 'polypeptide(L)' 'MSDALKCLRCGNELTYLKEYKFDSQNANRGLFGALFDVEERLSFDIYVCPSCRHTEFFFTDSDTSLDS' A
#
# COMPACT_ATOMS: atom_id res chain seq x y z
N MET A 1 0.71 20.12 -6.88
CA MET A 1 0.93 19.19 -8.00
C MET A 1 1.33 17.85 -7.42
N SER A 2 0.59 16.79 -7.68
CA SER A 2 1.01 15.42 -7.33
C SER A 2 1.95 14.93 -8.43
N ASP A 3 3.22 14.69 -8.09
CA ASP A 3 4.17 14.05 -9.01
C ASP A 3 3.69 12.63 -9.36
N ALA A 4 3.82 12.25 -10.62
CA ALA A 4 3.42 10.92 -11.08
C ALA A 4 4.37 9.84 -10.51
N LEU A 5 3.81 8.85 -9.81
CA LEU A 5 4.57 7.73 -9.24
C LEU A 5 5.27 6.93 -10.33
N LYS A 6 6.56 6.64 -10.14
CA LYS A 6 7.40 5.89 -11.09
C LYS A 6 7.65 4.49 -10.58
N CYS A 7 7.49 3.51 -11.47
CA CYS A 7 7.72 2.11 -11.16
C CYS A 7 9.19 1.87 -10.82
N LEU A 8 9.44 1.24 -9.67
CA LEU A 8 10.79 0.93 -9.19
C LEU A 8 11.54 -0.05 -10.10
N ARG A 9 10.83 -0.81 -10.93
CA ARG A 9 11.42 -1.80 -11.83
C ARG A 9 11.86 -1.24 -13.18
N CYS A 10 11.09 -0.34 -13.78
CA CYS A 10 11.34 0.13 -15.14
C CYS A 10 11.22 1.64 -15.34
N GLY A 11 10.89 2.40 -14.30
CA GLY A 11 10.79 3.86 -14.34
C GLY A 11 9.55 4.42 -15.04
N ASN A 12 8.70 3.57 -15.64
CA ASN A 12 7.43 4.02 -16.23
C ASN A 12 6.41 4.40 -15.15
N GLU A 13 5.42 5.20 -15.54
CA GLU A 13 4.37 5.65 -14.64
C GLU A 13 3.51 4.48 -14.12
N LEU A 14 3.22 4.53 -12.83
CA LEU A 14 2.34 3.60 -12.14
C LEU A 14 0.88 4.02 -12.30
N THR A 15 -0.04 3.05 -12.41
CA THR A 15 -1.47 3.28 -12.44
C THR A 15 -2.11 2.77 -11.15
N TYR A 16 -2.94 3.59 -10.51
CA TYR A 16 -3.69 3.17 -9.32
C TYR A 16 -4.63 2.01 -9.67
N LEU A 17 -4.63 0.98 -8.83
CA LEU A 17 -5.52 -0.18 -8.97
C LEU A 17 -6.65 -0.15 -7.94
N LYS A 18 -6.31 -0.14 -6.66
CA LYS A 18 -7.28 -0.14 -5.55
C LYS A 18 -6.59 0.10 -4.21
N GLU A 19 -7.37 0.51 -3.23
CA GLU A 19 -7.05 0.46 -1.81
C GLU A 19 -7.30 -0.97 -1.29
N TYR A 20 -6.43 -1.44 -0.40
CA TYR A 20 -6.58 -2.69 0.33
C TYR A 20 -6.47 -2.45 1.83
N LYS A 21 -7.53 -2.82 2.57
CA LYS A 21 -7.59 -2.71 4.03
C LYS A 21 -7.47 -4.08 4.67
N PHE A 22 -6.54 -4.22 5.61
CA PHE A 22 -6.44 -5.39 6.45
C PHE A 22 -7.38 -5.23 7.66
N ASP A 23 -8.54 -5.88 7.60
CA ASP A 23 -9.42 -6.00 8.76
C ASP A 23 -8.90 -7.11 9.70
N SER A 24 -8.43 -6.70 10.88
CA SER A 24 -7.85 -7.56 11.91
C SER A 24 -8.76 -8.69 12.39
N GLN A 25 -10.07 -8.59 12.15
CA GLN A 25 -11.06 -9.56 12.63
C GLN A 25 -11.15 -10.84 11.80
N ASN A 26 -10.69 -10.86 10.54
CA ASN A 26 -10.91 -12.01 9.65
C ASN A 26 -9.65 -12.50 8.90
N ALA A 27 -8.51 -11.83 9.09
CA ALA A 27 -7.27 -12.19 8.42
C ALA A 27 -6.53 -13.28 9.22
N ASN A 28 -6.67 -14.50 8.73
CA ASN A 28 -5.80 -15.66 8.99
C ASN A 28 -4.37 -15.19 9.29
N ARG A 29 -3.90 -15.38 10.53
CA ARG A 29 -2.59 -14.96 11.08
C ARG A 29 -1.43 -15.66 10.35
N GLY A 30 -1.28 -15.41 9.05
CA GLY A 30 -0.20 -15.92 8.20
C GLY A 30 1.13 -15.22 8.49
N LEU A 31 2.10 -15.33 7.57
CA LEU A 31 3.51 -14.91 7.64
C LEU A 31 3.79 -13.48 8.21
N PHE A 32 2.75 -12.65 8.33
CA PHE A 32 2.78 -11.28 8.81
C PHE A 32 2.29 -11.10 10.26
N GLY A 33 1.74 -12.13 10.90
CA GLY A 33 1.08 -12.02 12.22
C GLY A 33 1.99 -11.57 13.38
N ALA A 34 3.31 -11.71 13.26
CA ALA A 34 4.25 -11.29 14.31
C ALA A 34 4.63 -9.80 14.26
N LEU A 35 4.39 -9.12 13.14
CA LEU A 35 4.67 -7.68 13.00
C LEU A 35 3.47 -6.80 13.40
N PHE A 36 2.30 -7.41 13.61
CA PHE A 36 1.00 -6.72 13.66
C PHE A 36 0.15 -7.08 14.89
N ASP A 37 0.81 -7.36 16.03
CA ASP A 37 0.14 -7.53 17.34
C ASP A 37 -0.39 -6.19 17.91
N VAL A 38 -0.19 -5.08 17.20
CA VAL A 38 -0.74 -3.77 17.51
C VAL A 38 -1.96 -3.57 16.63
N GLU A 39 -3.06 -3.18 17.27
CA GLU A 39 -4.44 -3.05 16.80
C GLU A 39 -4.64 -1.97 15.71
N GLU A 40 -3.75 -1.89 14.73
CA GLU A 40 -3.75 -0.91 13.65
C GLU A 40 -4.40 -1.48 12.39
N ARG A 41 -5.43 -0.79 11.89
CA ARG A 41 -6.08 -1.08 10.61
C ARG A 41 -5.14 -0.65 9.48
N LEU A 42 -4.28 -1.55 9.02
CA LEU A 42 -3.38 -1.24 7.92
C LEU A 42 -4.17 -1.05 6.62
N SER A 43 -3.96 0.09 5.96
CA SER A 43 -4.45 0.34 4.60
C SER A 43 -3.28 0.52 3.65
N PHE A 44 -3.44 0.07 2.41
CA PHE A 44 -2.46 0.24 1.36
C PHE A 44 -3.11 0.66 0.06
N ASP A 45 -2.56 1.66 -0.61
CA ASP A 45 -2.83 1.91 -2.01
C ASP A 45 -1.97 0.99 -2.88
N ILE A 46 -2.63 0.28 -3.77
CA ILE A 46 -1.98 -0.64 -4.71
C ILE A 46 -1.91 0.03 -6.07
N TYR A 47 -0.70 0.10 -6.62
CA TYR A 47 -0.44 0.58 -7.96
C TYR A 47 0.17 -0.53 -8.82
N VAL A 48 -0.12 -0.50 -10.12
CA VAL A 48 0.42 -1.46 -11.09
C VAL A 48 1.09 -0.72 -12.23
N CYS A 49 2.29 -1.14 -12.60
CA CYS A 49 2.94 -0.67 -13.82
C CYS A 49 2.32 -1.33 -15.06
N PRO A 50 1.73 -0.59 -16.00
CA PRO A 50 1.14 -1.17 -17.21
C PRO A 50 2.19 -1.79 -18.14
N SER A 51 3.45 -1.35 -18.05
CA SER A 51 4.52 -1.83 -18.94
C SER A 51 5.13 -3.16 -18.49
N CYS A 52 5.44 -3.30 -17.20
CA CYS A 52 6.14 -4.49 -16.68
C CYS A 52 5.27 -5.37 -15.76
N ARG A 53 4.05 -4.94 -15.45
CA ARG A 53 3.09 -5.60 -14.54
C ARG A 53 3.60 -5.76 -13.11
N HIS A 54 4.61 -4.97 -12.71
CA HIS A 54 5.03 -4.91 -11.33
C HIS A 54 3.98 -4.19 -10.49
N THR A 55 3.67 -4.74 -9.33
CA THR A 55 2.69 -4.20 -8.39
C THR A 55 3.42 -3.65 -7.18
N GLU A 56 3.09 -2.42 -6.79
CA GLU A 56 3.70 -1.70 -5.68
C GLU A 56 2.62 -1.35 -4.66
N PHE A 57 2.93 -1.53 -3.38
CA PHE A 57 2.03 -1.30 -2.25
C PHE A 57 2.54 -0.09 -1.47
N PHE A 58 1.70 0.92 -1.32
CA PHE A 58 2.00 2.15 -0.60
C PHE A 58 1.17 2.19 0.66
N PHE A 59 1.82 2.22 1.83
CA PHE A 59 1.11 2.28 3.09
C PHE A 59 0.33 3.60 3.22
N THR A 60 -0.95 3.50 3.51
CA THR A 60 -1.83 4.64 3.78
C THR A 60 -2.24 4.57 5.25
N ASP A 61 -1.54 5.35 6.09
CA ASP A 61 -1.95 5.52 7.48
C ASP A 61 -3.27 6.30 7.51
N SER A 62 -4.18 5.88 8.39
CA SER A 62 -5.48 6.54 8.57
C SER A 62 -5.38 7.79 9.44
N ASP A 63 -4.30 7.98 10.20
CA ASP A 63 -4.13 9.14 11.08
C ASP A 63 -2.66 9.47 11.31
N THR A 64 -2.06 10.21 10.38
CA THR A 64 -1.06 11.20 10.76
C THR A 64 -1.30 12.46 9.94
N SER A 65 -2.02 13.39 10.57
CA SER A 65 -1.78 14.82 10.44
C SER A 65 -0.26 15.04 10.37
N LEU A 66 0.30 15.14 9.16
CA LEU A 66 1.67 15.59 9.00
C LEU A 66 1.65 17.10 9.12
N ASP A 67 2.09 17.51 10.31
CA ASP A 67 2.40 18.84 10.75
C ASP A 67 3.17 19.66 9.70
N SER A 68 2.83 20.95 9.67
CA SER A 68 3.47 22.01 8.88
C SER A 68 4.88 22.35 9.35
#